data_AF-A0A7Y5RFS2-F1
#
_entry.id   AF-A0A7Y5RFS2-F1
#
_cell.length_a   1.000
_cell.length_b   1.000
_cell.length_c   1.000
_cell.angle_alpha   90.00
_cell.angle_beta   90.00
_cell.angle_gamma   90.00
#
_symmetry.space_group_name_H-M   'P 1'
#
loop_
_entity.id
_entity.type
_entity.pdbx_description
1 polymer ?
#
loop_
_entity_poly.entity_id
_entity_poly.type
_entity_poly.pdbx_seq_one_letter_code
_entity_poly.pdbx_strand_id
1 'polypeptide(L)'
;MIRPGRAVHRILSFAFYSIPLEERASVRQKLEDLVQESPRLRAEVHVDHERLFVSGEDELQLLELRLKVIQRELAEPGDLKVNYLETVLGSAEAEHSYLRETGGARNYGYCRLRVEPGQQGSGLQFLYDLNNEAIARQSVQAIEAGVRQTAQDGILQDSELVDLKVTLLTSDCDEIGRHEMSLRIAGAMAFREAAKHAKPVVLEPMVEATIDLPTPFMSSVMEDVHARRGRIESISQTVDGLLIRAAIPAAEVLRSSARGRSGYTTRFLRYEPIKSKGSDGEAGAVVRNFWPPNPRGGAIAMKF
;
A
#
# COMPACT_ATOMS: atom_id res chain seq x y z
N MET A 1 -20.86 17.15 -16.89
CA MET A 1 -20.67 17.63 -15.51
C MET A 1 -19.89 16.55 -14.76
N ILE A 2 -18.57 16.71 -14.66
CA ILE A 2 -17.66 15.72 -14.07
C ILE A 2 -17.83 15.80 -12.55
N ARG A 3 -18.36 14.74 -11.92
CA ARG A 3 -18.37 14.66 -10.46
C ARG A 3 -16.91 14.62 -9.98
N PRO A 4 -16.49 15.45 -9.01
CA PRO A 4 -15.14 15.37 -8.48
C PRO A 4 -14.90 13.94 -7.98
N GLY A 5 -13.86 13.32 -8.53
CA GLY A 5 -13.59 11.90 -8.38
C GLY A 5 -13.41 11.52 -6.92
N ARG A 6 -14.21 10.56 -6.46
CA ARG A 6 -13.89 9.81 -5.25
C ARG A 6 -12.50 9.21 -5.45
N ALA A 7 -11.59 9.38 -4.49
CA ALA A 7 -10.26 8.80 -4.54
C ALA A 7 -10.36 7.31 -4.90
N VAL A 8 -9.58 6.88 -5.90
CA VAL A 8 -9.54 5.48 -6.35
C VAL A 8 -8.80 4.69 -5.29
N HIS A 9 -9.43 3.65 -4.73
CA HIS A 9 -8.71 2.76 -3.83
C HIS A 9 -7.78 1.86 -4.65
N ARG A 10 -6.47 2.00 -4.44
CA ARG A 10 -5.43 1.16 -5.08
C ARG A 10 -5.39 -0.21 -4.40
N ILE A 11 -6.37 -1.09 -4.66
CA ILE A 11 -6.44 -2.40 -3.97
C ILE A 11 -5.81 -3.51 -4.81
N LEU A 12 -5.80 -3.33 -6.13
CA LEU A 12 -5.13 -4.17 -7.10
C LEU A 12 -4.21 -3.31 -7.96
N SER A 13 -3.07 -3.86 -8.36
CA SER A 13 -2.15 -3.18 -9.25
C SER A 13 -1.42 -4.13 -10.18
N PHE A 14 -0.99 -3.64 -11.34
CA PHE A 14 -0.03 -4.33 -12.18
C PHE A 14 1.06 -3.35 -12.64
N ALA A 15 2.30 -3.83 -12.63
CA ALA A 15 3.46 -3.09 -13.10
C ALA A 15 3.70 -3.37 -14.58
N PHE A 16 4.38 -2.47 -15.28
CA PHE A 16 4.91 -2.75 -16.62
C PHE A 16 6.39 -3.10 -16.56
N TYR A 17 6.78 -4.09 -17.36
CA TYR A 17 8.18 -4.49 -17.48
C TYR A 17 8.87 -3.73 -18.61
N SER A 18 10.16 -3.45 -18.40
CA SER A 18 11.09 -3.09 -19.48
C SER A 18 10.78 -1.82 -20.29
N ILE A 19 10.06 -0.83 -19.76
CA ILE A 19 9.86 0.46 -20.44
C ILE A 19 11.16 1.31 -20.37
N PRO A 20 11.75 1.69 -21.52
CA PRO A 20 12.92 2.59 -21.57
C PRO A 20 12.61 3.95 -20.95
N LEU A 21 13.59 4.56 -20.26
CA LEU A 21 13.37 5.79 -19.50
C LEU A 21 12.88 6.94 -20.38
N GLU A 22 13.41 7.03 -21.59
CA GLU A 22 13.08 7.98 -22.65
C GLU A 22 11.64 7.85 -23.15
N GLU A 23 11.05 6.65 -23.09
CA GLU A 23 9.69 6.37 -23.57
C GLU A 23 8.64 6.43 -22.46
N ARG A 24 9.05 6.35 -21.19
CA ARG A 24 8.12 6.28 -20.03
C ARG A 24 7.10 7.39 -20.00
N ALA A 25 7.49 8.63 -20.31
CA ALA A 25 6.57 9.76 -20.31
C ALA A 25 5.48 9.60 -21.38
N SER A 26 5.86 9.14 -22.58
CA SER A 26 4.94 8.88 -23.69
C SER A 26 4.01 7.70 -23.38
N VAL A 27 4.55 6.59 -22.89
CA VAL A 27 3.76 5.41 -22.50
C VAL A 27 2.79 5.76 -21.37
N ARG A 28 3.24 6.50 -20.35
CA ARG A 28 2.39 6.99 -19.26
C ARG A 28 1.20 7.79 -19.80
N GLN A 29 1.43 8.75 -20.69
CA GLN A 29 0.34 9.54 -21.27
C GLN A 29 -0.67 8.65 -22.01
N LYS A 30 -0.19 7.72 -22.84
CA LYS A 30 -1.08 6.79 -23.57
C LYS A 30 -1.90 5.90 -22.64
N LEU A 31 -1.32 5.48 -21.52
CA LEU A 31 -2.05 4.72 -20.50
C LEU A 31 -3.09 5.58 -19.78
N GLU A 32 -2.76 6.82 -19.45
CA GLU A 32 -3.72 7.77 -18.87
C GLU A 32 -4.89 8.01 -19.84
N ASP A 33 -4.62 8.19 -21.13
CA ASP A 33 -5.64 8.33 -22.17
C ASP A 33 -6.51 7.07 -22.25
N LEU A 34 -5.88 5.87 -22.23
CA LEU A 34 -6.59 4.58 -22.25
C LEU A 34 -7.50 4.39 -21.03
N VAL A 35 -7.06 4.87 -19.86
CA VAL A 35 -7.89 4.87 -18.64
C VAL A 35 -9.09 5.81 -18.82
N GLN A 36 -8.89 7.00 -19.38
CA GLN A 36 -9.94 7.99 -19.62
C GLN A 36 -10.97 7.56 -20.67
N GLU A 37 -10.57 6.74 -21.66
CA GLU A 37 -11.48 6.17 -22.66
C GLU A 37 -12.55 5.26 -22.07
N SER A 38 -12.38 4.78 -20.83
CA SER A 38 -13.28 3.83 -20.17
C SER A 38 -13.98 4.50 -18.97
N PRO A 39 -15.15 5.15 -19.12
CA PRO A 39 -15.78 5.94 -18.04
C PRO A 39 -16.16 5.15 -16.77
N ARG A 40 -16.23 3.82 -16.87
CA ARG A 40 -16.52 2.93 -15.75
C ARG A 40 -15.25 2.49 -15.00
N LEU A 41 -14.09 2.62 -15.62
CA LEU A 41 -12.81 2.19 -15.09
C LEU A 41 -12.38 3.13 -13.97
N ARG A 42 -12.20 2.56 -12.79
CA ARG A 42 -11.61 3.25 -11.64
C ARG A 42 -10.18 2.79 -11.48
N ALA A 43 -9.32 3.40 -12.25
CA ALA A 43 -7.90 3.13 -12.22
C ALA A 43 -7.10 4.43 -12.31
N GLU A 44 -5.84 4.36 -11.88
CA GLU A 44 -4.89 5.45 -12.00
C GLU A 44 -3.51 4.94 -12.42
N VAL A 45 -2.85 5.74 -13.24
CA VAL A 45 -1.46 5.50 -13.65
C VAL A 45 -0.56 6.30 -12.72
N HIS A 46 0.44 5.64 -12.16
CA HIS A 46 1.38 6.27 -11.24
C HIS A 46 2.76 5.63 -11.37
N VAL A 47 3.77 6.34 -10.86
CA VAL A 47 5.15 5.87 -10.84
C VAL A 47 5.53 5.58 -9.40
N ASP A 48 6.09 4.41 -9.17
CA ASP A 48 6.66 4.00 -7.88
C ASP A 48 7.98 3.25 -8.10
N HIS A 49 8.99 3.50 -7.25
CA HIS A 49 10.38 3.01 -7.39
C HIS A 49 10.87 2.89 -8.85
N GLU A 50 10.73 3.98 -9.62
CA GLU A 50 11.11 4.08 -11.04
C GLU A 50 10.41 3.10 -11.99
N ARG A 51 9.21 2.65 -11.64
CA ARG A 51 8.37 1.79 -12.47
C ARG A 51 7.00 2.39 -12.63
N LEU A 52 6.38 2.08 -13.76
CA LEU A 52 5.04 2.51 -14.06
C LEU A 52 4.06 1.43 -13.61
N PHE A 53 2.99 1.86 -12.96
CA PHE A 53 1.93 1.01 -12.45
C PHE A 53 0.58 1.52 -12.92
N VAL A 54 -0.36 0.58 -13.09
CA VAL A 54 -1.78 0.91 -13.03
C VAL A 54 -2.36 0.25 -11.78
N SER A 55 -3.04 1.05 -10.96
CA SER A 55 -3.78 0.56 -9.80
C SER A 55 -5.26 0.85 -9.94
N GLY A 56 -6.11 0.01 -9.34
CA GLY A 56 -7.56 0.22 -9.33
C GLY A 56 -8.30 -0.68 -8.34
N GLU A 57 -9.63 -0.57 -8.39
CA GLU A 57 -10.55 -1.25 -7.46
C GLU A 57 -11.07 -2.58 -8.00
N ASP A 58 -11.28 -2.69 -9.31
CA ASP A 58 -12.04 -3.77 -9.93
C ASP A 58 -11.12 -4.68 -10.74
N GLU A 59 -11.10 -5.95 -10.37
CA GLU A 59 -10.25 -6.96 -11.02
C GLU A 59 -10.55 -7.09 -12.51
N LEU A 60 -11.83 -7.23 -12.87
CA LEU A 60 -12.27 -7.45 -14.24
C LEU A 60 -11.90 -6.26 -15.11
N GLN A 61 -12.14 -5.05 -14.63
CA GLN A 61 -11.80 -3.82 -15.35
C GLN A 61 -10.28 -3.67 -15.56
N LEU A 62 -9.47 -4.04 -14.56
CA LEU A 62 -8.01 -4.02 -14.69
C LEU A 62 -7.52 -5.10 -15.65
N LEU A 63 -8.14 -6.29 -15.67
CA LEU A 63 -7.84 -7.33 -16.66
C LEU A 63 -8.18 -6.89 -18.09
N GLU A 64 -9.33 -6.25 -18.30
CA GLU A 64 -9.69 -5.66 -19.59
C GLU A 64 -8.67 -4.59 -20.02
N LEU A 65 -8.24 -3.73 -19.10
CA LEU A 65 -7.21 -2.74 -19.38
C LEU A 65 -5.89 -3.40 -19.77
N ARG A 66 -5.44 -4.43 -19.05
CA ARG A 66 -4.22 -5.20 -19.39
C ARG A 66 -4.30 -5.74 -20.82
N LEU A 67 -5.44 -6.31 -21.22
CA LEU A 67 -5.65 -6.80 -22.58
C LEU A 67 -5.57 -5.67 -23.62
N LYS A 68 -6.18 -4.50 -23.34
CA LYS A 68 -6.09 -3.34 -24.24
C LYS A 68 -4.66 -2.82 -24.40
N VAL A 69 -3.86 -2.81 -23.33
CA VAL A 69 -2.44 -2.42 -23.39
C VAL A 69 -1.68 -3.36 -24.34
N ILE A 70 -1.88 -4.68 -24.20
CA ILE A 70 -1.24 -5.69 -25.05
C ILE A 70 -1.68 -5.52 -26.51
N GLN A 71 -2.98 -5.39 -26.76
CA GLN A 71 -3.53 -5.24 -28.12
C GLN A 71 -3.05 -3.96 -28.83
N ARG A 72 -2.77 -2.90 -28.07
CA ARG A 72 -2.23 -1.63 -28.59
C ARG A 72 -0.71 -1.57 -28.58
N GLU A 73 -0.03 -2.66 -28.21
CA GLU A 73 1.43 -2.77 -28.14
C GLU A 73 2.07 -1.62 -27.34
N LEU A 74 1.40 -1.14 -26.28
CA LEU A 74 1.86 0.02 -25.52
C LEU A 74 3.02 -0.31 -24.58
N ALA A 75 2.93 -1.47 -23.94
CA ALA A 75 3.90 -2.01 -22.99
C ALA A 75 3.54 -3.46 -22.66
N GLU A 76 4.45 -4.18 -22.01
CA GLU A 76 4.20 -5.52 -21.48
C GLU A 76 3.72 -5.43 -20.01
N PRO A 77 2.42 -5.67 -19.72
CA PRO A 77 1.91 -5.64 -18.36
C PRO A 77 2.25 -6.93 -17.62
N GLY A 78 2.77 -6.80 -16.41
CA GLY A 78 2.95 -7.90 -15.48
C GLY A 78 1.65 -8.41 -14.88
N ASP A 79 1.77 -9.38 -13.98
CA ASP A 79 0.63 -9.97 -13.29
C ASP A 79 -0.08 -8.95 -12.41
N LEU A 80 -1.40 -9.11 -12.31
CA LEU A 80 -2.21 -8.36 -11.35
C LEU A 80 -1.87 -8.87 -9.94
N LYS A 81 -1.64 -7.94 -9.00
CA LYS A 81 -1.35 -8.24 -7.60
C LYS A 81 -2.22 -7.42 -6.67
N VAL A 82 -2.32 -7.87 -5.44
CA VAL A 82 -3.06 -7.20 -4.36
C VAL A 82 -2.17 -6.19 -3.69
N ASN A 83 -2.65 -4.98 -3.45
CA ASN A 83 -1.90 -4.01 -2.65
C ASN A 83 -2.21 -4.26 -1.18
N TYR A 84 -1.22 -4.70 -0.42
CA TYR A 84 -1.28 -4.76 1.03
C TYR A 84 -0.84 -3.42 1.60
N LEU A 85 -1.30 -3.12 2.80
CA LEU A 85 -0.87 -1.95 3.57
C LEU A 85 -0.34 -2.41 4.93
N GLU A 86 0.31 -1.53 5.64
CA GLU A 86 0.74 -1.76 7.01
C GLU A 86 0.13 -0.72 7.95
N THR A 87 -0.03 -1.07 9.21
CA THR A 87 -0.36 -0.11 10.27
C THR A 87 0.18 -0.61 11.60
N VAL A 88 0.00 0.16 12.67
CA VAL A 88 0.43 -0.20 14.03
C VAL A 88 -0.79 -0.37 14.93
N LEU A 89 -0.72 -1.28 15.91
CA LEU A 89 -1.81 -1.50 16.87
C LEU A 89 -1.55 -0.89 18.25
N GLY A 90 -0.30 -0.53 18.54
CA GLY A 90 0.15 0.04 19.80
C GLY A 90 0.82 1.39 19.62
N SER A 91 1.15 2.02 20.74
CA SER A 91 1.98 3.22 20.79
C SER A 91 3.40 2.85 21.22
N ALA A 92 4.40 3.43 20.57
CA ALA A 92 5.80 3.28 20.96
C ALA A 92 6.59 4.54 20.65
N GLU A 93 7.65 4.75 21.41
CA GLU A 93 8.62 5.82 21.19
C GLU A 93 9.96 5.22 20.82
N ALA A 94 10.68 5.91 19.94
CA ALA A 94 12.09 5.62 19.70
C ALA A 94 12.84 6.90 19.35
N GLU A 95 14.13 6.86 19.58
CA GLU A 95 15.07 7.92 19.26
C GLU A 95 16.20 7.38 18.41
N HIS A 96 16.77 8.25 17.57
CA HIS A 96 17.91 7.90 16.76
C HIS A 96 18.80 9.09 16.52
N SER A 97 20.12 8.87 16.62
CA SER A 97 21.16 9.83 16.23
C SER A 97 21.91 9.32 15.02
N TYR A 98 22.00 10.13 13.97
CA TYR A 98 22.87 9.90 12.83
C TYR A 98 24.13 10.75 12.98
N LEU A 99 25.30 10.09 13.03
CA LEU A 99 26.60 10.74 13.06
C LEU A 99 27.46 10.18 11.93
N ARG A 100 27.82 11.01 10.96
CA ARG A 100 28.75 10.64 9.89
C ARG A 100 29.73 11.76 9.59
N GLU A 101 31.01 11.42 9.67
CA GLU A 101 32.08 12.31 9.25
C GLU A 101 32.42 12.03 7.78
N THR A 102 32.48 13.06 6.95
CA THR A 102 32.88 12.93 5.54
C THR A 102 33.72 14.15 5.15
N GLY A 103 34.98 13.93 4.76
CA GLY A 103 35.90 15.01 4.35
C GLY A 103 36.14 16.07 5.43
N GLY A 104 36.11 15.71 6.71
CA GLY A 104 36.28 16.63 7.84
C GLY A 104 35.01 17.38 8.27
N ALA A 105 33.90 17.26 7.54
CA ALA A 105 32.60 17.76 7.96
C ALA A 105 31.86 16.71 8.79
N ARG A 106 31.42 17.09 9.99
CA ARG A 106 30.59 16.26 10.88
C ARG A 106 29.12 16.47 10.53
N ASN A 107 28.46 15.42 10.04
CA ASN A 107 27.02 15.42 9.81
C ASN A 107 26.35 14.78 11.02
N TYR A 108 25.62 15.59 11.78
CA TYR A 108 24.87 15.15 12.96
C TYR A 108 23.39 15.45 12.80
N GLY A 109 22.55 14.56 13.31
CA GLY A 109 21.12 14.78 13.44
C GLY A 109 20.54 13.80 14.44
N TYR A 110 19.69 14.30 15.33
CA TYR A 110 19.01 13.49 16.33
C TYR A 110 17.52 13.84 16.33
N CYS A 111 16.69 12.82 16.53
CA CYS A 111 15.28 13.03 16.83
C CYS A 111 14.71 11.89 17.66
N ARG A 112 13.68 12.23 18.43
CA ARG A 112 12.82 11.27 19.14
C ARG A 112 11.38 11.42 18.66
N LEU A 113 10.79 10.31 18.29
CA LEU A 113 9.43 10.24 17.74
C LEU A 113 8.57 9.30 18.59
N ARG A 114 7.30 9.64 18.71
CA ARG A 114 6.22 8.73 19.14
C ARG A 114 5.40 8.32 17.93
N VAL A 115 5.15 7.02 17.78
CA VAL A 115 4.27 6.47 16.74
C VAL A 115 3.08 5.83 17.42
N GLU A 116 1.88 6.18 16.97
CA GLU A 116 0.61 5.72 17.50
C GLU A 116 -0.35 5.37 16.35
N PRO A 117 -1.35 4.47 16.57
CA PRO A 117 -2.40 4.24 15.60
C PRO A 117 -3.22 5.52 15.37
N GLY A 118 -3.43 5.85 14.09
CA GLY A 118 -4.35 6.89 13.65
C GLY A 118 -5.78 6.35 13.48
N GLN A 119 -6.69 7.23 13.09
CA GLN A 119 -8.04 6.80 12.67
C GLN A 119 -7.98 6.14 11.30
N GLN A 120 -8.87 5.18 11.05
CA GLN A 120 -8.91 4.51 9.75
C GLN A 120 -9.21 5.52 8.62
N GLY A 121 -8.40 5.51 7.56
CA GLY A 121 -8.46 6.46 6.45
C GLY A 121 -7.91 7.86 6.76
N SER A 122 -7.26 8.06 7.91
CA SER A 122 -6.63 9.35 8.25
C SER A 122 -5.25 9.54 7.62
N GLY A 123 -4.66 8.47 7.07
CA GLY A 123 -3.32 8.51 6.48
C GLY A 123 -2.23 8.75 7.53
N LEU A 124 -1.12 9.34 7.12
CA LEU A 124 -0.03 9.71 8.03
C LEU A 124 -0.22 11.15 8.51
N GLN A 125 -0.47 11.29 9.82
CA GLN A 125 -0.52 12.56 10.51
C GLN A 125 0.81 12.82 11.21
N PHE A 126 1.50 13.88 10.82
CA PHE A 126 2.74 14.32 11.46
C PHE A 126 2.45 15.53 12.37
N LEU A 127 2.69 15.36 13.65
CA LEU A 127 2.51 16.35 14.71
C LEU A 127 3.86 16.61 15.39
N TYR A 128 3.94 17.71 16.12
CA TYR A 128 5.10 18.03 16.94
C TYR A 128 4.63 18.54 18.30
N ASP A 129 5.27 18.06 19.36
CA ASP A 129 5.07 18.46 20.74
C ASP A 129 6.44 18.71 21.36
N LEU A 130 6.93 19.94 21.19
CA LEU A 130 8.33 20.30 21.46
C LEU A 130 8.55 20.87 22.86
N ASN A 131 7.56 20.86 23.77
CA ASN A 131 7.71 21.33 25.15
C ASN A 131 8.45 22.68 25.33
N ASN A 132 8.22 23.65 24.42
CA ASN A 132 8.89 24.96 24.32
C ASN A 132 10.34 24.97 23.79
N GLU A 133 10.85 23.87 23.24
CA GLU A 133 12.10 23.83 22.49
C GLU A 133 11.95 24.59 21.16
N ALA A 134 12.87 25.52 20.91
CA ALA A 134 12.91 26.28 19.67
C ALA A 134 13.61 25.45 18.58
N ILE A 135 12.82 24.81 17.71
CA ILE A 135 13.33 24.03 16.58
C ILE A 135 13.04 24.77 15.27
N ALA A 136 14.03 24.83 14.39
CA ALA A 136 13.87 25.42 13.07
C ALA A 136 12.83 24.64 12.25
N ARG A 137 11.92 25.35 11.57
CA ARG A 137 10.88 24.73 10.72
C ARG A 137 11.45 23.79 9.65
N GLN A 138 12.63 24.12 9.12
CA GLN A 138 13.33 23.30 8.14
C GLN A 138 13.74 21.93 8.71
N SER A 139 14.16 21.88 9.98
CA SER A 139 14.50 20.64 10.66
C SER A 139 13.29 19.72 10.80
N VAL A 140 12.13 20.29 11.18
CA VAL A 140 10.87 19.55 11.26
C VAL A 140 10.47 18.98 9.90
N GLN A 141 10.59 19.77 8.83
CA GLN A 141 10.28 19.32 7.47
C GLN A 141 11.22 18.21 6.99
N ALA A 142 12.51 18.28 7.33
CA ALA A 142 13.49 17.26 6.99
C ALA A 142 13.18 15.91 7.66
N ILE A 143 12.84 15.95 8.95
CA ILE A 143 12.44 14.78 9.73
C ILE A 143 11.15 14.20 9.15
N GLU A 144 10.12 15.04 8.95
CA GLU A 144 8.84 14.62 8.37
C GLU A 144 9.01 13.94 7.01
N ALA A 145 9.87 14.49 6.14
CA ALA A 145 10.18 13.88 4.85
C ALA A 145 10.79 12.48 5.00
N GLY A 146 11.69 12.27 5.96
CA GLY A 146 12.29 10.96 6.26
C GLY A 146 11.28 9.95 6.79
N VAL A 147 10.38 10.43 7.67
CA VAL A 147 9.25 9.64 8.19
C VAL A 147 8.31 9.22 7.06
N ARG A 148 7.86 10.16 6.23
CA ARG A 148 6.94 9.87 5.11
C ARG A 148 7.54 8.92 4.09
N GLN A 149 8.82 9.08 3.75
CA GLN A 149 9.52 8.16 2.85
C GLN A 149 9.58 6.75 3.46
N THR A 150 9.95 6.63 4.73
CA THR A 150 10.03 5.32 5.39
C THR A 150 8.66 4.67 5.57
N ALA A 151 7.61 5.48 5.77
CA ALA A 151 6.24 4.99 5.80
C ALA A 151 5.81 4.45 4.44
N GLN A 152 6.19 5.09 3.33
CA GLN A 152 5.93 4.57 1.97
C GLN A 152 6.66 3.24 1.73
N ASP A 153 7.91 3.14 2.17
CA ASP A 153 8.74 1.95 1.98
C ASP A 153 8.31 0.76 2.85
N GLY A 154 7.47 0.94 3.88
CA GLY A 154 7.02 -0.16 4.75
C GLY A 154 8.02 -0.61 5.82
N ILE A 155 7.58 -1.52 6.71
CA ILE A 155 8.41 -2.08 7.79
C ILE A 155 8.43 -3.60 7.78
N LEU A 156 7.30 -4.25 7.52
CA LEU A 156 7.17 -5.70 7.56
C LEU A 156 7.35 -6.34 6.17
N GLN A 157 6.74 -5.77 5.14
CA GLN A 157 6.62 -6.37 3.80
C GLN A 157 6.81 -5.37 2.67
N ASP A 158 7.54 -4.30 2.95
CA ASP A 158 7.74 -3.19 2.03
C ASP A 158 6.43 -2.59 1.50
N SER A 159 5.40 -2.55 2.36
CA SER A 159 4.06 -2.03 2.03
C SER A 159 3.78 -0.74 2.80
N GLU A 160 3.12 0.22 2.15
CA GLU A 160 2.88 1.55 2.72
C GLU A 160 2.19 1.47 4.10
N LEU A 161 2.81 2.11 5.10
CA LEU A 161 2.22 2.31 6.41
C LEU A 161 1.20 3.44 6.37
N VAL A 162 -0.05 3.11 6.74
CA VAL A 162 -1.18 4.03 6.76
C VAL A 162 -1.80 4.13 8.15
N ASP A 163 -2.64 5.15 8.30
CA ASP A 163 -3.43 5.40 9.51
C ASP A 163 -2.54 5.48 10.75
N LEU A 164 -1.59 6.42 10.70
CA LEU A 164 -0.57 6.65 11.71
C LEU A 164 -0.65 8.07 12.23
N LYS A 165 -0.39 8.21 13.53
CA LYS A 165 -0.08 9.49 14.15
C LYS A 165 1.37 9.46 14.64
N VAL A 166 2.21 10.29 14.04
CA VAL A 166 3.61 10.44 14.40
C VAL A 166 3.81 11.78 15.09
N THR A 167 4.34 11.79 16.30
CA THR A 167 4.60 13.02 17.06
C THR A 167 6.10 13.19 17.27
N LEU A 168 6.65 14.30 16.80
CA LEU A 168 8.01 14.73 17.11
C LEU A 168 8.08 15.25 18.54
N LEU A 169 8.86 14.60 19.39
CA LEU A 169 9.01 14.94 20.81
C LEU A 169 10.21 15.86 21.08
N THR A 170 11.34 15.57 20.42
CA THR A 170 12.54 16.41 20.50
C THR A 170 13.42 16.16 19.28
N SER A 171 14.24 17.14 18.91
CA SER A 171 15.27 17.00 17.89
C SER A 171 16.45 17.89 18.22
N ASP A 172 17.63 17.40 17.89
CA ASP A 172 18.89 18.09 18.11
C ASP A 172 19.77 18.01 16.84
N CYS A 173 20.52 19.07 16.60
CA CYS A 173 21.44 19.19 15.48
C CYS A 173 22.54 20.22 15.80
N ASP A 174 23.74 19.99 15.27
CA ASP A 174 24.86 20.92 15.41
C ASP A 174 24.64 22.21 14.57
N GLU A 175 25.37 23.29 14.89
CA GLU A 175 25.19 24.64 14.31
C GLU A 175 25.19 24.71 12.77
N ILE A 176 24.12 25.33 12.24
CA ILE A 176 23.91 26.02 10.95
C ILE A 176 24.24 25.24 9.65
N GLY A 177 23.19 24.64 9.08
CA GLY A 177 22.86 24.81 7.66
C GLY A 177 23.17 23.66 6.70
N ARG A 178 23.73 22.52 7.14
CA ARG A 178 24.08 21.39 6.25
C ARG A 178 23.68 20.01 6.78
N HIS A 179 22.52 19.90 7.43
CA HIS A 179 22.12 18.67 8.13
C HIS A 179 20.72 18.17 7.79
N GLU A 180 20.09 18.70 6.74
CA GLU A 180 18.77 18.22 6.26
C GLU A 180 18.81 16.72 6.03
N MET A 181 19.86 16.22 5.35
CA MET A 181 20.04 14.79 5.11
C MET A 181 20.24 14.00 6.41
N SER A 182 21.01 14.53 7.38
CA SER A 182 21.22 13.88 8.67
C SER A 182 19.91 13.71 9.45
N LEU A 183 19.13 14.79 9.53
CA LEU A 183 17.84 14.82 10.22
C LEU A 183 16.81 13.94 9.52
N ARG A 184 16.83 13.91 8.18
CA ARG A 184 16.00 13.02 7.38
C ARG A 184 16.30 11.55 7.68
N ILE A 185 17.58 11.18 7.74
CA ILE A 185 18.01 9.81 8.10
C ILE A 185 17.65 9.49 9.55
N ALA A 186 17.89 10.42 10.48
CA ALA A 186 17.53 10.24 11.89
C ALA A 186 16.02 10.01 12.05
N GLY A 187 15.19 10.82 11.39
CA GLY A 187 13.73 10.68 11.36
C GLY A 187 13.27 9.34 10.80
N ALA A 188 13.84 8.92 9.67
CA ALA A 188 13.57 7.63 9.06
C ALA A 188 13.86 6.45 10.01
N MET A 189 15.03 6.46 10.66
CA MET A 189 15.47 5.39 11.55
C MET A 189 14.68 5.38 12.87
N ALA A 190 14.45 6.55 13.47
CA ALA A 190 13.63 6.68 14.69
C ALA A 190 12.20 6.20 14.43
N PHE A 191 11.61 6.57 13.29
CA PHE A 191 10.26 6.11 12.93
C PHE A 191 10.22 4.59 12.72
N ARG A 192 11.17 4.03 11.97
CA ARG A 192 11.26 2.58 11.75
C ARG A 192 11.35 1.81 13.06
N GLU A 193 12.16 2.29 13.99
CA GLU A 193 12.33 1.64 15.29
C GLU A 193 11.08 1.76 16.16
N ALA A 194 10.47 2.95 16.24
CA ALA A 194 9.23 3.17 16.98
C ALA A 194 8.10 2.28 16.42
N ALA A 195 7.91 2.29 15.10
CA ALA A 195 6.83 1.53 14.47
C ALA A 195 7.02 0.01 14.57
N LYS A 196 8.27 -0.51 14.61
CA LYS A 196 8.54 -1.92 14.96
C LYS A 196 8.07 -2.30 16.37
N HIS A 197 8.25 -1.39 17.34
CA HIS A 197 7.81 -1.59 18.72
C HIS A 197 6.32 -1.29 18.93
N ALA A 198 5.69 -0.59 17.99
CA ALA A 198 4.27 -0.23 18.02
C ALA A 198 3.32 -1.37 17.59
N LYS A 199 3.77 -2.63 17.61
CA LYS A 199 3.00 -3.81 17.17
C LYS A 199 2.50 -3.64 15.72
N PRO A 200 3.41 -3.61 14.73
CA PRO A 200 3.03 -3.44 13.33
C PRO A 200 2.24 -4.66 12.84
N VAL A 201 1.27 -4.42 11.97
CA VAL A 201 0.43 -5.45 11.34
C VAL A 201 0.21 -5.15 9.87
N VAL A 202 0.03 -6.22 9.10
CA VAL A 202 -0.30 -6.12 7.67
C VAL A 202 -1.82 -6.12 7.51
N LEU A 203 -2.29 -5.22 6.65
CA LEU A 203 -3.66 -5.04 6.26
C LEU A 203 -3.88 -5.64 4.86
N GLU A 204 -4.86 -6.52 4.73
CA GLU A 204 -5.34 -7.02 3.45
C GLU A 204 -6.61 -6.29 3.00
N PRO A 205 -6.76 -5.99 1.70
CA PRO A 205 -7.98 -5.40 1.18
C PRO A 205 -9.10 -6.44 1.11
N MET A 206 -10.23 -6.11 1.72
CA MET A 206 -11.47 -6.87 1.67
C MET A 206 -12.39 -6.28 0.61
N VAL A 207 -13.02 -7.16 -0.16
CA VAL A 207 -14.04 -6.81 -1.14
C VAL A 207 -15.39 -7.38 -0.74
N GLU A 208 -16.46 -6.62 -1.01
CA GLU A 208 -17.83 -7.13 -1.01
C GLU A 208 -18.05 -7.87 -2.32
N ALA A 209 -18.22 -9.18 -2.26
CA ALA A 209 -18.69 -10.01 -3.35
C ALA A 209 -20.22 -10.12 -3.30
N THR A 210 -20.86 -9.70 -4.39
CA THR A 210 -22.30 -9.87 -4.61
C THR A 210 -22.52 -11.07 -5.53
N ILE A 211 -23.33 -12.02 -5.07
CA ILE A 211 -23.58 -13.31 -5.72
C ILE A 211 -25.09 -13.48 -5.88
N ASP A 212 -25.54 -13.58 -7.12
CA ASP A 212 -26.93 -13.93 -7.45
C ASP A 212 -26.97 -15.39 -7.90
N LEU A 213 -27.83 -16.20 -7.27
CA LEU A 213 -27.92 -17.61 -7.55
C LEU A 213 -29.31 -18.19 -7.24
N PRO A 214 -29.70 -19.29 -7.93
CA PRO A 214 -30.85 -20.08 -7.52
C PRO A 214 -30.66 -20.73 -6.14
N THR A 215 -31.73 -20.80 -5.34
CA THR A 215 -31.73 -21.37 -3.97
C THR A 215 -31.05 -22.73 -3.81
N PRO A 216 -31.15 -23.70 -4.75
CA PRO A 216 -30.50 -25.00 -4.60
C PRO A 216 -28.96 -24.96 -4.48
N PHE A 217 -28.31 -23.90 -4.98
CA PHE A 217 -26.85 -23.77 -4.98
C PHE A 217 -26.29 -23.06 -3.73
N MET A 218 -27.17 -22.64 -2.81
CA MET A 218 -26.78 -21.85 -1.63
C MET A 218 -25.66 -22.50 -0.81
N SER A 219 -25.78 -23.79 -0.49
CA SER A 219 -24.80 -24.50 0.34
C SER A 219 -23.41 -24.52 -0.30
N SER A 220 -23.34 -24.77 -1.60
CA SER A 220 -22.07 -24.80 -2.35
C SER A 220 -21.39 -23.42 -2.36
N VAL A 221 -22.16 -22.35 -2.54
CA VAL A 221 -21.63 -20.98 -2.49
C VAL A 221 -21.16 -20.62 -1.08
N MET A 222 -21.89 -21.01 -0.04
CA MET A 222 -21.46 -20.78 1.35
C MET A 222 -20.12 -21.50 1.65
N GLU A 223 -19.97 -22.74 1.20
CA GLU A 223 -18.72 -23.50 1.32
C GLU A 223 -17.57 -22.81 0.59
N ASP A 224 -17.79 -22.34 -0.64
CA ASP A 224 -16.78 -21.62 -1.42
C ASP A 224 -16.36 -20.30 -0.76
N VAL A 225 -17.31 -19.51 -0.24
CA VAL A 225 -17.02 -18.28 0.50
C VAL A 225 -16.18 -18.58 1.74
N HIS A 226 -16.55 -19.58 2.53
CA HIS A 226 -15.78 -19.95 3.73
C HIS A 226 -14.39 -20.50 3.40
N ALA A 227 -14.25 -21.31 2.35
CA ALA A 227 -12.96 -21.82 1.88
C ALA A 227 -12.00 -20.67 1.52
N ARG A 228 -12.54 -19.52 1.11
CA ARG A 228 -11.81 -18.29 0.75
C ARG A 228 -11.67 -17.31 1.90
N ARG A 229 -11.74 -17.78 3.15
CA ARG A 229 -11.67 -16.91 4.35
C ARG A 229 -12.74 -15.80 4.36
N GLY A 230 -13.80 -15.96 3.56
CA GLY A 230 -14.88 -15.00 3.45
C GLY A 230 -15.90 -15.12 4.57
N ARG A 231 -16.65 -14.03 4.78
CA ARG A 231 -17.75 -13.96 5.74
C ARG A 231 -19.01 -13.45 5.05
N ILE A 232 -20.12 -14.15 5.25
CA ILE A 232 -21.44 -13.70 4.76
C ILE A 232 -21.88 -12.49 5.60
N GLU A 233 -22.21 -11.39 4.93
CA GLU A 233 -22.73 -10.17 5.55
C GLU A 233 -24.26 -10.17 5.52
N SER A 234 -24.85 -10.62 4.40
CA SER A 234 -26.31 -10.69 4.27
C SER A 234 -26.75 -11.69 3.21
N ILE A 235 -27.96 -12.22 3.38
CA ILE A 235 -28.67 -13.04 2.40
C ILE A 235 -30.05 -12.41 2.21
N SER A 236 -30.44 -12.17 0.97
CA SER A 236 -31.74 -11.60 0.60
C SER A 236 -32.41 -12.48 -0.45
N GLN A 237 -33.74 -12.61 -0.39
CA GLN A 237 -34.49 -13.29 -1.44
C GLN A 237 -34.72 -12.33 -2.61
N THR A 238 -34.57 -12.84 -3.83
CA THR A 238 -34.93 -12.16 -5.08
C THR A 238 -36.07 -12.90 -5.76
N VAL A 239 -36.60 -12.35 -6.85
CA VAL A 239 -37.65 -13.02 -7.64
C VAL A 239 -37.14 -14.34 -8.22
N ASP A 240 -35.85 -14.38 -8.59
CA ASP A 240 -35.24 -15.49 -9.31
C ASP A 240 -34.36 -16.40 -8.43
N GLY A 241 -34.22 -16.09 -7.13
CA GLY A 241 -33.40 -16.87 -6.21
C GLY A 241 -32.96 -16.13 -4.95
N LEU A 242 -31.65 -16.13 -4.71
CA LEU A 242 -30.99 -15.54 -3.54
C LEU A 242 -29.88 -14.59 -3.98
N LEU A 243 -29.82 -13.44 -3.30
CA LEU A 243 -28.71 -12.50 -3.35
C LEU A 243 -27.88 -12.62 -2.08
N ILE A 244 -26.63 -13.05 -2.21
CA ILE A 244 -25.68 -13.17 -1.11
C ILE A 244 -24.64 -12.05 -1.23
N ARG A 245 -24.40 -11.35 -0.12
CA ARG A 245 -23.27 -10.41 0.03
C ARG A 245 -22.27 -10.98 1.01
N ALA A 246 -21.01 -11.06 0.61
CA ALA A 246 -19.93 -11.58 1.43
C ALA A 246 -18.71 -10.67 1.40
N ALA A 247 -18.05 -10.50 2.54
CA ALA A 247 -16.72 -9.90 2.60
C ALA A 247 -15.67 -10.99 2.36
N ILE A 248 -14.86 -10.85 1.31
CA ILE A 248 -13.83 -11.82 0.91
C ILE A 248 -12.50 -11.06 0.71
N PRO A 249 -11.34 -11.61 1.12
CA PRO A 249 -10.06 -10.99 0.79
C PRO A 249 -9.83 -10.93 -0.72
N ALA A 250 -9.36 -9.79 -1.25
CA ALA A 250 -9.15 -9.61 -2.69
C ALA A 250 -8.16 -10.64 -3.27
N ALA A 251 -7.19 -11.09 -2.48
CA ALA A 251 -6.25 -12.13 -2.87
C ALA A 251 -6.91 -13.47 -3.22
N GLU A 252 -7.99 -13.83 -2.51
CA GLU A 252 -8.72 -15.07 -2.75
C GLU A 252 -9.61 -14.97 -3.98
N VAL A 253 -10.16 -13.79 -4.24
CA VAL A 253 -10.92 -13.49 -5.46
C VAL A 253 -10.01 -13.61 -6.68
N LEU A 254 -8.87 -12.92 -6.67
CA LEU A 254 -7.87 -12.94 -7.76
C LEU A 254 -7.39 -14.36 -8.09
N ARG A 255 -7.10 -15.16 -7.05
CA ARG A 255 -6.70 -16.58 -7.22
C ARG A 255 -7.80 -17.43 -7.89
N SER A 256 -9.06 -17.13 -7.62
CA SER A 256 -10.19 -17.84 -8.21
C SER A 256 -10.43 -17.46 -9.66
N SER A 257 -10.36 -16.17 -9.97
CA SER A 257 -10.51 -15.65 -11.33
C SER A 257 -9.43 -16.22 -12.25
N ALA A 258 -8.18 -16.31 -11.77
CA ALA A 258 -7.09 -16.98 -12.49
C ALA A 258 -7.35 -18.46 -12.80
N ARG A 259 -8.25 -19.12 -12.05
CA ARG A 259 -8.70 -20.51 -12.28
C ARG A 259 -10.00 -20.59 -13.08
N GLY A 260 -10.50 -19.48 -13.62
CA GLY A 260 -11.74 -19.40 -14.40
C GLY A 260 -13.02 -19.53 -13.57
N ARG A 261 -12.99 -19.22 -12.27
CA ARG A 261 -14.11 -19.43 -11.33
C ARG A 261 -14.74 -18.14 -10.77
N SER A 262 -14.85 -17.06 -11.55
CA SER A 262 -15.46 -15.80 -11.07
C SER A 262 -16.85 -15.57 -11.66
N GLY A 263 -17.88 -15.71 -10.83
CA GLY A 263 -19.26 -15.30 -11.12
C GLY A 263 -19.74 -14.14 -10.23
N TYR A 264 -18.80 -13.41 -9.61
CA TYR A 264 -19.10 -12.44 -8.57
C TYR A 264 -18.90 -11.01 -9.09
N THR A 265 -19.79 -10.10 -8.69
CA THR A 265 -19.51 -8.67 -8.78
C THR A 265 -18.82 -8.22 -7.50
N THR A 266 -17.64 -7.62 -7.61
CA THR A 266 -16.87 -7.20 -6.44
C THR A 266 -16.80 -5.69 -6.30
N ARG A 267 -16.73 -5.22 -5.06
CA ARG A 267 -16.45 -3.81 -4.75
C ARG A 267 -15.54 -3.71 -3.54
N PHE A 268 -14.64 -2.72 -3.52
CA PHE A 268 -13.85 -2.45 -2.32
C PHE A 268 -14.75 -2.19 -1.11
N LEU A 269 -14.43 -2.84 0.00
CA LEU A 269 -15.14 -2.70 1.26
C LEU A 269 -14.31 -1.93 2.29
N ARG A 270 -13.15 -2.48 2.68
CA ARG A 270 -12.21 -1.90 3.66
C ARG A 270 -10.89 -2.67 3.67
N TYR A 271 -9.90 -2.13 4.35
CA TYR A 271 -8.71 -2.89 4.76
C TYR A 271 -8.95 -3.53 6.14
N GLU A 272 -8.47 -4.76 6.33
CA GLU A 272 -8.52 -5.46 7.62
C GLU A 272 -7.17 -6.09 7.97
N PRO A 273 -6.79 -6.16 9.26
CA PRO A 273 -5.60 -6.88 9.68
C PRO A 273 -5.68 -8.37 9.31
N ILE A 274 -4.60 -8.88 8.73
CA ILE A 274 -4.50 -10.32 8.43
C ILE A 274 -4.47 -11.07 9.77
N LYS A 275 -5.46 -11.93 9.97
CA LYS A 275 -5.49 -12.85 11.10
C LYS A 275 -4.47 -13.96 10.84
N SER A 276 -3.31 -13.93 11.50
CA SER A 276 -2.38 -15.07 11.45
C SER A 276 -3.05 -16.30 12.06
N LYS A 277 -3.09 -17.42 11.34
CA LYS A 277 -3.28 -18.73 11.97
C LYS A 277 -1.92 -19.18 12.47
N GLY A 278 -1.57 -18.79 13.69
CA GLY A 278 -0.33 -19.19 14.36
C GLY A 278 -0.29 -18.69 15.79
N SER A 279 -0.51 -19.61 16.73
CA SER A 279 -0.15 -19.46 18.13
C SER A 279 1.37 -19.38 18.21
N ASP A 280 1.90 -18.17 18.26
CA ASP A 280 3.14 -17.77 18.94
C ASP A 280 3.32 -16.29 18.61
N GLY A 281 3.66 -15.47 19.61
CA GLY A 281 3.66 -14.00 19.55
C GLY A 281 4.69 -13.37 18.60
N GLU A 282 4.94 -13.96 17.44
CA GLU A 282 5.76 -13.41 16.37
C GLU A 282 4.90 -12.58 15.41
N ALA A 283 5.41 -11.38 15.10
CA ALA A 283 4.73 -10.33 14.37
C ALA A 283 4.33 -10.76 12.95
N GLY A 284 3.04 -10.60 12.62
CA GLY A 284 2.50 -10.45 11.26
C GLY A 284 2.61 -11.65 10.33
N ALA A 285 1.49 -12.07 9.72
CA ALA A 285 1.55 -13.01 8.61
C ALA A 285 2.34 -12.40 7.44
N VAL A 286 3.54 -12.92 7.15
CA VAL A 286 4.37 -12.49 6.00
C VAL A 286 3.70 -12.94 4.70
N VAL A 287 3.16 -11.99 3.92
CA VAL A 287 2.63 -12.26 2.58
C VAL A 287 3.70 -11.90 1.56
N ARG A 288 4.10 -12.87 0.73
CA ARG A 288 5.05 -12.61 -0.35
C ARG A 288 4.32 -12.00 -1.54
N ASN A 289 4.24 -10.68 -1.57
CA ASN A 289 3.62 -9.93 -2.67
C ASN A 289 4.62 -8.97 -3.34
N PHE A 290 5.83 -9.47 -3.57
CA PHE A 290 6.93 -8.67 -4.11
C PHE A 290 6.83 -8.50 -5.63
N TRP A 291 7.07 -7.29 -6.13
CA TRP A 291 7.33 -7.05 -7.56
C TRP A 291 8.77 -7.42 -7.88
N PRO A 292 9.04 -8.33 -8.83
CA PRO A 292 10.42 -8.71 -9.17
C PRO A 292 11.24 -7.45 -9.48
N PRO A 293 12.53 -7.37 -9.12
CA PRO A 293 13.32 -6.16 -9.29
C PRO A 293 13.26 -5.67 -10.73
N ASN A 294 13.24 -4.35 -10.93
CA ASN A 294 13.23 -3.75 -12.27
C ASN A 294 14.47 -4.30 -13.00
N PRO A 295 14.36 -4.99 -14.14
CA PRO A 295 15.52 -5.56 -14.82
C PRO A 295 16.56 -4.51 -15.22
N ARG A 296 16.22 -3.21 -15.17
CA ARG A 296 17.15 -2.09 -15.42
C ARG A 296 17.54 -1.28 -14.17
N GLY A 297 16.98 -1.59 -13.00
CA GLY A 297 17.21 -0.85 -11.75
C GLY A 297 18.20 -1.58 -10.85
N GLY A 298 19.50 -1.41 -11.12
CA GLY A 298 20.58 -1.80 -10.20
C GLY A 298 20.90 -3.29 -10.20
N ALA A 299 22.08 -3.63 -10.73
CA ALA A 299 22.71 -4.91 -10.46
C ALA A 299 22.95 -5.07 -8.94
N ILE A 300 22.03 -5.70 -8.22
CA ILE A 300 22.38 -6.42 -7.01
C ILE A 300 22.75 -7.81 -7.48
N ALA A 301 24.06 -8.03 -7.60
CA ALA A 301 24.63 -9.35 -7.77
C ALA A 301 24.15 -10.23 -6.60
N MET A 302 23.16 -11.08 -6.84
CA MET A 302 23.02 -12.31 -6.07
C MET A 302 24.22 -13.17 -6.45
N LYS A 303 25.28 -13.11 -5.64
CA LYS A 303 26.24 -14.20 -5.58
C LYS A 303 25.54 -15.37 -4.89
N PHE A 304 25.59 -16.52 -5.55
CA PHE A 304 25.22 -17.84 -5.06
C PHE A 304 25.84 -18.14 -3.69
#